data_AF-A0A0P8XD30-F1
#
_entry.id   AF-A0A0P8XD30-F1
#
_cell.length_a   1.000
_cell.length_b   1.000
_cell.length_c   1.000
_cell.angle_alpha   90.00
_cell.angle_beta   90.00
_cell.angle_gamma   90.00
#
_symmetry.space_group_name_H-M   'P 1'
#
loop_
_entity.id
_entity.type
_entity.pdbx_description
1 polymer ?
#
loop_
_entity_poly.entity_id
_entity_poly.type
_entity_poly.pdbx_seq_one_letter_code
_entity_poly.pdbx_strand_id
1 'polypeptide(L)'
;MVEPLVKKAADVENEAAKSYTEGLAKLRGQGLKYTDVEAVVSKIAVDTIVHKHLMKAILEAQKELEKVRKGYEHVKEPMEIEMGKEQGFLVKRFAEMHLEIEKDMIETYQKMAEKMTHPLFKGLAEALVENEKEHHKLLKELIEKHKD
;
A
#
# COMPACT_ATOMS: atom_id res chain seq x y z
N MET A 1 15.62 -9.73 5.46
CA MET A 1 14.76 -8.91 4.58
C MET A 1 13.72 -9.80 3.95
N VAL A 2 12.47 -9.34 3.81
CA VAL A 2 11.35 -10.15 3.27
C VAL A 2 11.35 -10.15 1.73
N GLU A 3 12.14 -9.28 1.09
CA GLU A 3 12.22 -9.13 -0.37
C GLU A 3 12.35 -10.45 -1.15
N PRO A 4 13.19 -11.45 -0.76
CA PRO A 4 13.27 -12.72 -1.49
C PRO A 4 11.94 -13.49 -1.48
N LEU A 5 11.16 -13.38 -0.40
CA LEU A 5 9.85 -14.01 -0.28
C LEU A 5 8.81 -13.29 -1.13
N VAL A 6 8.82 -11.95 -1.15
CA VAL A 6 7.93 -11.15 -2.01
C VAL A 6 8.22 -11.42 -3.49
N LYS A 7 9.50 -11.47 -3.87
CA LYS A 7 9.91 -11.81 -5.23
C LYS A 7 9.41 -13.20 -5.63
N LYS A 8 9.63 -14.21 -4.78
CA LYS A 8 9.12 -15.56 -5.02
C LYS A 8 7.59 -15.57 -5.19
N ALA A 9 6.87 -14.86 -4.33
CA ALA A 9 5.41 -14.75 -4.43
C ALA A 9 4.98 -14.06 -5.74
N ALA A 10 5.66 -12.97 -6.13
CA ALA A 10 5.39 -12.27 -7.39
C ALA A 10 5.57 -13.17 -8.61
N ASP A 11 6.62 -13.98 -8.62
CA ASP A 11 6.92 -14.91 -9.71
C ASP A 11 5.84 -16.01 -9.80
N VAL A 12 5.50 -16.63 -8.66
CA VAL A 12 4.47 -17.69 -8.58
C VAL A 12 3.08 -17.15 -8.98
N GLU A 13 2.66 -16.01 -8.45
CA GLU A 13 1.37 -15.39 -8.78
C GLU A 13 1.31 -14.98 -10.26
N ASN A 14 2.43 -14.58 -10.86
CA ASN A 14 2.50 -14.25 -12.28
C ASN A 14 2.30 -15.48 -13.18
N GLU A 15 2.93 -16.61 -12.84
CA GLU A 15 2.74 -17.89 -13.53
C GLU A 15 1.31 -18.42 -13.34
N ALA A 16 0.81 -18.38 -12.11
CA ALA A 16 -0.53 -18.83 -11.77
C ALA A 16 -1.61 -18.02 -12.51
N ALA A 17 -1.48 -16.68 -12.57
CA ALA A 17 -2.43 -15.83 -13.29
C ALA A 17 -2.49 -16.19 -14.78
N LYS A 18 -1.34 -16.46 -15.41
CA LYS A 18 -1.28 -16.93 -16.80
C LYS A 18 -1.96 -18.29 -16.96
N SER A 19 -1.66 -19.24 -16.06
CA SER A 19 -2.26 -20.58 -16.08
C SER A 19 -3.79 -20.54 -15.95
N TYR A 20 -4.33 -19.80 -14.98
CA TYR A 20 -5.78 -19.70 -14.78
C TYR A 20 -6.49 -19.00 -15.94
N THR A 21 -5.91 -17.95 -16.51
CA THR A 21 -6.51 -17.24 -17.65
C THR A 21 -6.52 -18.09 -18.92
N GLU A 22 -5.44 -18.83 -19.21
CA GLU A 22 -5.40 -19.80 -20.31
C GLU A 22 -6.33 -20.99 -20.06
N GLY A 23 -6.38 -21.49 -18.83
CA GLY A 23 -7.27 -22.58 -18.40
C GLY A 23 -8.74 -22.22 -18.57
N LEU A 24 -9.15 -21.00 -18.20
CA LEU A 24 -10.50 -20.49 -18.41
C LEU A 24 -10.92 -20.50 -19.88
N ALA A 25 -10.02 -20.11 -20.79
CA ALA A 25 -10.31 -20.15 -22.22
C ALA A 25 -10.56 -21.59 -22.70
N LYS A 26 -9.76 -22.56 -22.23
CA LYS A 26 -9.93 -23.99 -22.55
C LYS A 26 -11.22 -24.57 -21.99
N LEU A 27 -11.54 -24.28 -20.72
CA LEU A 27 -12.78 -24.74 -20.07
C LEU A 27 -14.02 -24.27 -20.84
N ARG A 28 -14.04 -22.99 -21.23
CA ARG A 28 -15.11 -22.42 -22.07
C ARG A 28 -15.23 -23.15 -23.42
N GLY A 29 -14.09 -23.46 -24.05
CA GLY A 29 -14.04 -24.23 -25.31
C GLY A 29 -14.52 -25.68 -25.17
N GLN A 30 -14.47 -26.26 -23.97
CA GLN A 30 -14.96 -27.62 -23.67
C GLN A 30 -16.45 -27.66 -23.29
N GLY A 31 -17.18 -26.56 -23.45
CA GLY A 31 -18.61 -26.51 -23.14
C GLY A 31 -18.93 -26.28 -21.67
N LEU A 32 -17.93 -25.96 -20.83
CA LEU A 32 -18.13 -25.66 -19.40
C LEU A 32 -18.51 -24.19 -19.15
N LYS A 33 -18.94 -23.48 -20.19
CA LYS A 33 -19.38 -22.10 -20.06
C LYS A 33 -20.68 -22.02 -19.25
N TYR A 34 -20.78 -21.03 -18.37
CA TYR A 34 -21.88 -20.79 -17.45
C TYR A 34 -22.14 -21.92 -16.45
N THR A 35 -21.11 -22.72 -16.18
CA THR A 35 -21.16 -23.77 -15.15
C THR A 35 -20.55 -23.29 -13.84
N ASP A 36 -20.84 -24.00 -12.74
CA ASP A 36 -20.20 -23.75 -11.45
C ASP A 36 -18.67 -23.90 -11.52
N VAL A 37 -18.17 -24.75 -12.43
CA VAL A 37 -16.73 -24.91 -12.67
C VAL A 37 -16.14 -23.62 -13.22
N GLU A 38 -16.78 -22.99 -14.21
CA GLU A 38 -16.33 -21.68 -14.71
C GLU A 38 -16.38 -20.62 -13.60
N ALA A 39 -17.45 -20.61 -12.78
CA ALA A 39 -17.61 -19.63 -11.72
C ALA A 39 -16.49 -19.73 -10.67
N VAL A 40 -16.17 -20.94 -10.22
CA VAL A 40 -15.08 -21.19 -9.25
C VAL A 40 -13.73 -20.80 -9.82
N VAL A 41 -13.41 -21.24 -11.03
CA VAL A 41 -12.11 -20.94 -11.65
C VAL A 41 -11.98 -19.44 -11.95
N SER A 42 -13.08 -18.77 -12.34
CA SER A 42 -13.09 -17.32 -12.57
C SER A 42 -12.79 -16.55 -11.29
N LYS A 43 -13.37 -16.97 -10.15
CA LYS A 43 -13.10 -16.33 -8.86
C LYS A 43 -11.62 -16.44 -8.47
N ILE A 44 -11.05 -17.64 -8.59
CA ILE A 44 -9.62 -17.87 -8.31
C ILE A 44 -8.76 -17.03 -9.25
N ALA A 45 -9.07 -17.00 -10.55
CA ALA A 45 -8.31 -16.21 -11.52
C ALA A 45 -8.32 -14.70 -11.18
N VAL A 46 -9.46 -14.16 -10.74
CA VAL A 46 -9.56 -12.77 -10.29
C VAL A 46 -8.64 -12.52 -9.09
N ASP A 47 -8.72 -13.35 -8.05
CA ASP A 47 -7.86 -13.22 -6.87
C ASP A 47 -6.36 -13.30 -7.23
N THR A 48 -5.97 -14.28 -8.05
CA THR A 48 -4.57 -14.46 -8.50
C THR A 48 -4.07 -13.26 -9.33
N ILE A 49 -4.91 -12.66 -10.17
CA ILE A 49 -4.55 -11.44 -10.91
C ILE A 49 -4.29 -10.29 -9.92
N VAL A 50 -5.15 -10.12 -8.92
CA VAL A 50 -4.98 -9.10 -7.88
C VAL A 50 -3.66 -9.30 -7.14
N HIS A 51 -3.38 -10.53 -6.68
CA HIS A 51 -2.15 -10.85 -5.96
C HIS A 51 -0.89 -10.57 -6.78
N LYS A 52 -0.87 -10.99 -8.06
CA LYS A 52 0.23 -10.72 -9.00
C LYS A 52 0.57 -9.23 -9.03
N HIS A 53 -0.44 -8.36 -9.14
CA HIS A 53 -0.21 -6.92 -9.23
C HIS A 53 0.24 -6.32 -7.90
N LEU A 54 -0.31 -6.79 -6.77
CA LEU A 54 0.11 -6.34 -5.45
C LEU A 54 1.54 -6.74 -5.11
N MET A 55 1.95 -7.97 -5.40
CA MET A 55 3.32 -8.42 -5.14
C MET A 55 4.34 -7.61 -5.94
N LYS A 56 4.00 -7.22 -7.18
CA LYS A 56 4.84 -6.32 -7.98
C LYS A 56 4.95 -4.93 -7.35
N ALA A 57 3.83 -4.34 -6.94
CA ALA A 57 3.82 -3.04 -6.28
C ALA A 57 4.62 -3.06 -4.97
N ILE A 58 4.52 -4.13 -4.17
CA ILE A 58 5.30 -4.28 -2.94
C ILE A 58 6.80 -4.39 -3.26
N LEU A 59 7.18 -5.16 -4.29
CA LEU A 59 8.58 -5.29 -4.70
C LEU A 59 9.18 -3.95 -5.17
N GLU A 60 8.40 -3.17 -5.91
CA GLU A 60 8.80 -1.83 -6.36
C GLU A 60 8.95 -0.88 -5.16
N ALA A 61 7.98 -0.86 -4.25
CA ALA A 61 8.04 -0.08 -3.03
C ALA A 61 9.26 -0.45 -2.17
N GLN A 62 9.59 -1.73 -2.02
CA GLN A 62 10.77 -2.18 -1.27
C GLN A 62 12.07 -1.62 -1.85
N LYS A 63 12.22 -1.62 -3.18
CA LYS A 63 13.40 -1.05 -3.85
C LYS A 63 13.54 0.45 -3.64
N GLU A 64 12.43 1.18 -3.58
CA GLU A 64 12.45 2.62 -3.31
C GLU A 64 12.75 2.90 -1.83
N LEU A 65 12.14 2.14 -0.92
CA LEU A 65 12.38 2.24 0.51
C LEU A 65 13.85 1.99 0.87
N GLU A 66 14.55 1.08 0.19
CA GLU A 66 15.99 0.87 0.39
C GLU A 66 16.82 2.13 0.08
N LYS A 67 16.42 2.94 -0.91
CA LYS A 67 17.12 4.19 -1.24
C LYS A 67 16.96 5.22 -0.13
N VAL A 68 15.76 5.32 0.45
CA VAL A 68 15.47 6.22 1.57
C VAL A 68 16.17 5.73 2.84
N ARG A 69 16.14 4.42 3.12
CA ARG A 69 16.76 3.80 4.29
C ARG A 69 18.28 3.97 4.32
N LYS A 70 18.96 3.91 3.18
CA LYS A 70 20.39 4.23 3.09
C LYS A 70 20.73 5.64 3.57
N GLY A 71 19.80 6.59 3.49
CA GLY A 71 19.94 7.92 4.09
C GLY A 71 19.68 7.96 5.61
N TYR A 72 18.90 7.00 6.13
CA TYR A 72 18.49 6.89 7.55
C TYR A 72 19.38 5.96 8.40
N GLU A 73 20.20 5.09 7.79
CA GLU A 73 21.07 4.13 8.52
C GLU A 73 22.07 4.80 9.49
N HIS A 74 22.29 6.11 9.35
CA HIS A 74 23.12 6.92 10.25
C HIS A 74 22.33 7.65 11.36
N VAL A 75 21.00 7.65 11.32
CA VAL A 75 20.14 8.23 12.36
C VAL A 75 19.73 7.11 13.31
N LYS A 76 20.69 6.58 14.08
CA LYS A 76 20.45 5.48 15.03
C LYS A 76 19.70 5.90 16.28
N GLU A 77 19.71 7.19 16.59
CA GLU A 77 18.97 7.80 17.69
C GLU A 77 18.46 9.16 17.19
N PRO A 78 17.24 9.58 17.58
CA PRO A 78 16.85 10.97 17.37
C PRO A 78 17.85 11.85 18.11
N MET A 79 18.79 12.44 17.38
CA MET A 79 19.60 13.52 17.93
C MET A 79 18.64 14.67 18.17
N GLU A 80 18.44 15.06 19.44
CA GLU A 80 17.85 16.35 19.76
C GLU A 80 18.79 17.42 19.24
N ILE A 81 18.54 17.86 18.01
CA ILE A 81 19.20 19.02 17.45
C ILE A 81 18.46 20.22 18.05
N GLU A 82 19.16 21.06 18.81
CA GLU A 82 18.64 22.39 19.13
C GLU A 82 18.39 23.12 17.82
N MET A 83 17.12 23.24 17.45
CA MET A 83 16.70 23.92 16.25
C MET A 83 16.60 25.41 16.51
N GLY A 84 17.19 26.21 15.62
CA GLY A 84 16.95 27.65 15.61
C GLY A 84 15.49 27.97 15.28
N LYS A 85 15.02 29.17 15.67
CA LYS A 85 13.63 29.60 15.44
C LYS A 85 13.16 29.47 13.98
N GLU A 86 14.04 29.77 13.03
CA GLU A 86 13.75 29.65 11.60
C GLU A 86 13.54 28.20 11.16
N GLN A 87 14.36 27.28 11.67
CA GLN A 87 14.21 25.84 11.40
C GLN A 87 12.92 25.30 12.02
N GLY A 88 12.57 25.72 13.24
CA GLY A 88 11.32 25.36 13.90
C GLY A 88 10.09 25.82 13.11
N PHE A 89 10.14 27.05 12.57
CA PHE A 89 9.08 27.58 11.72
C PHE A 89 8.92 26.77 10.42
N LEU A 90 10.03 26.41 9.76
CA LEU A 90 9.99 25.59 8.54
C LEU A 90 9.39 24.22 8.79
N VAL A 91 9.79 23.55 9.88
CA VAL A 91 9.24 22.24 10.25
C VAL A 91 7.75 22.33 10.56
N LYS A 92 7.33 23.35 11.32
CA LYS A 92 5.92 23.61 11.59
C LYS A 92 5.12 23.82 10.30
N ARG A 93 5.59 24.68 9.40
CA ARG A 93 4.95 24.92 8.10
C ARG A 93 4.84 23.65 7.25
N PHE A 94 5.91 22.86 7.20
CA PHE A 94 5.91 21.57 6.51
C PHE A 94 4.84 20.64 7.09
N ALA A 95 4.77 20.53 8.42
CA ALA A 95 3.80 19.67 9.09
C ALA A 95 2.36 20.15 8.88
N GLU A 96 2.10 21.45 8.95
CA GLU A 96 0.78 22.04 8.67
C GLU A 96 0.31 21.77 7.25
N MET A 97 1.20 21.89 6.25
CA MET A 97 0.85 21.57 4.86
C MET A 97 0.47 20.10 4.68
N HIS A 98 1.17 19.19 5.35
CA HIS A 98 0.90 17.76 5.21
C HIS A 98 -0.33 17.33 6.02
N LEU A 99 -0.70 18.02 7.10
CA LEU A 99 -1.94 17.71 7.83
C LEU A 99 -3.20 17.75 6.95
N GLU A 100 -3.30 18.76 6.08
CA GLU A 100 -4.44 18.86 5.16
C GLU A 100 -4.41 17.73 4.13
N ILE A 101 -3.22 17.35 3.64
CA ILE A 101 -3.05 16.19 2.75
C ILE A 101 -3.52 14.92 3.46
N GLU A 102 -3.05 14.65 4.68
CA GLU A 102 -3.44 13.44 5.42
C GLU A 102 -4.95 13.39 5.66
N LYS A 103 -5.58 14.52 5.96
CA LYS A 103 -7.03 14.61 6.15
C LYS A 103 -7.79 14.27 4.86
N ASP A 104 -7.37 14.84 3.73
CA ASP A 104 -7.96 14.55 2.42
C ASP A 104 -7.79 13.07 2.04
N MET A 105 -6.63 12.47 2.35
CA MET A 105 -6.35 11.06 2.10
C MET A 105 -7.19 10.13 2.99
N ILE A 106 -7.38 10.45 4.29
CA ILE A 106 -8.28 9.72 5.19
C ILE A 106 -9.69 9.68 4.59
N GLU A 107 -10.25 10.82 4.21
CA GLU A 107 -11.60 10.89 3.63
C GLU A 107 -11.70 10.12 2.32
N THR A 108 -10.65 10.20 1.49
CA THR A 108 -10.60 9.51 0.20
C THR A 108 -10.58 8.01 0.37
N TYR A 109 -9.68 7.48 1.22
CA TYR A 109 -9.57 6.05 1.47
C TYR A 109 -10.80 5.47 2.19
N GLN A 110 -11.46 6.25 3.06
CA GLN A 110 -12.75 5.86 3.64
C GLN A 110 -13.82 5.66 2.56
N LYS A 111 -13.99 6.65 1.66
CA LYS A 111 -14.93 6.55 0.54
C LYS A 111 -14.56 5.41 -0.41
N MET A 112 -13.27 5.12 -0.58
CA MET A 112 -12.82 3.94 -1.33
C MET A 112 -13.27 2.66 -0.62
N ALA A 113 -12.96 2.47 0.66
CA ALA A 113 -13.32 1.27 1.42
C ALA A 113 -14.83 0.98 1.40
N GLU A 114 -15.67 2.01 1.46
CA GLU A 114 -17.13 1.89 1.36
C GLU A 114 -17.61 1.36 0.01
N LYS A 115 -16.91 1.72 -1.08
CA LYS A 115 -17.31 1.41 -2.47
C LYS A 115 -16.62 0.19 -3.05
N MET A 116 -15.54 -0.31 -2.43
CA MET A 116 -14.81 -1.46 -2.91
C MET A 116 -15.63 -2.75 -2.77
N THR A 117 -15.75 -3.50 -3.87
CA THR A 117 -16.46 -4.78 -3.91
C THR A 117 -15.56 -5.96 -3.60
N HIS A 118 -14.25 -5.83 -3.85
CA HIS A 118 -13.27 -6.88 -3.59
C HIS A 118 -12.78 -6.82 -2.14
N PRO A 119 -12.91 -7.90 -1.33
CA PRO A 119 -12.55 -7.90 0.09
C PRO A 119 -11.11 -7.47 0.35
N LEU A 120 -10.16 -7.94 -0.47
CA LEU A 120 -8.76 -7.57 -0.34
C LEU A 120 -8.54 -6.05 -0.52
N PHE A 121 -9.14 -5.42 -1.54
CA PHE A 121 -8.99 -3.98 -1.75
C PHE A 121 -9.67 -3.15 -0.67
N LYS A 122 -10.81 -3.62 -0.15
CA LYS A 122 -11.44 -3.00 1.00
C LYS A 122 -10.51 -3.03 2.22
N GLY A 123 -9.95 -4.19 2.55
CA GLY A 123 -9.01 -4.33 3.66
C GLY A 123 -7.75 -3.47 3.50
N LEU A 124 -7.23 -3.34 2.26
CA LEU A 124 -6.12 -2.44 1.97
C LEU A 124 -6.48 -0.97 2.20
N ALA A 125 -7.65 -0.53 1.72
CA ALA A 125 -8.12 0.83 1.92
C ALA A 125 -8.33 1.15 3.41
N GLU A 126 -8.90 0.22 4.18
CA GLU A 126 -9.05 0.36 5.64
C GLU A 126 -7.70 0.48 6.34
N ALA A 127 -6.72 -0.34 5.95
CA ALA A 127 -5.36 -0.25 6.50
C ALA A 127 -4.69 1.09 6.18
N LEU A 128 -4.91 1.63 4.97
CA LEU A 128 -4.41 2.95 4.59
C LEU A 128 -5.07 4.05 5.44
N VAL A 129 -6.38 4.00 5.69
CA VAL A 129 -7.07 4.96 6.58
C VAL A 129 -6.44 5.01 7.97
N GLU A 130 -6.15 3.86 8.58
CA GLU A 130 -5.52 3.83 9.90
C GLU A 130 -4.09 4.37 9.88
N ASN A 131 -3.36 4.13 8.79
CA ASN A 131 -2.01 4.67 8.63
C ASN A 131 -2.00 6.20 8.47
N GLU A 132 -2.88 6.79 7.66
CA GLU A 132 -2.96 8.24 7.52
C GLU A 132 -3.45 8.92 8.81
N LYS A 133 -4.30 8.26 9.61
CA LYS A 133 -4.65 8.74 10.96
C LYS A 133 -3.44 8.81 11.89
N GLU A 134 -2.55 7.82 11.81
CA GLU A 134 -1.30 7.82 12.57
C GLU A 134 -0.36 8.95 12.08
N HIS A 135 -0.18 9.10 10.77
CA HIS A 135 0.59 10.21 10.20
C HIS A 135 0.06 11.56 10.66
N HIS A 136 -1.25 11.78 10.55
CA HIS A 136 -1.90 13.01 11.00
C HIS A 136 -1.70 13.25 12.51
N LYS A 137 -1.71 12.21 13.34
CA LYS A 137 -1.38 12.33 14.78
C LYS A 137 0.08 12.78 14.99
N LEU A 138 1.03 12.13 14.31
CA LEU A 138 2.46 12.46 14.41
C LEU A 138 2.75 13.89 13.96
N LEU A 139 2.12 14.35 12.88
CA LEU A 139 2.26 15.73 12.39
C LEU A 139 1.70 16.76 13.38
N LYS A 140 0.58 16.45 14.07
CA LYS A 140 0.05 17.31 15.14
C LYS A 140 1.03 17.43 16.30
N GLU A 141 1.58 16.31 16.76
CA GLU A 141 2.59 16.31 17.83
C GLU A 141 3.84 17.12 17.43
N LEU A 142 4.25 17.02 16.17
CA LEU A 142 5.37 17.80 15.63
C LEU A 142 5.08 19.31 15.63
N ILE A 143 3.88 19.73 15.23
CA ILE A 143 3.46 21.13 15.29
C ILE A 143 3.45 21.63 16.74
N GLU A 144 2.95 20.83 17.68
CA GLU A 144 2.88 21.19 19.09
C GLU A 144 4.26 21.37 19.72
N LYS A 145 5.23 20.52 19.38
CA LYS A 145 6.63 20.65 19.82
C LYS A 145 7.31 21.93 19.33
N HIS A 146 6.79 22.53 18.27
CA HIS A 146 7.32 23.76 17.68
C HIS A 146 6.31 24.93 17.76
N LYS A 147 5.36 24.88 18.70
CA LYS A 147 4.54 26.03 19.09
C LYS A 147 5.35 26.92 20.05
N ASP A 148 5.92 27.97 19.47
CA ASP A 148 6.56 29.14 20.09
C ASP A 148 7.63 28.88 21.17
#